data_AF-A0A2P6VM78-F1
#
_entry.id   AF-A0A2P6VM78-F1
#
_cell.length_a   1.000
_cell.length_b   1.000
_cell.length_c   1.000
_cell.angle_alpha   90.00
_cell.angle_beta   90.00
_cell.angle_gamma   90.00
#
_symmetry.space_group_name_H-M   'P 1'
#
loop_
_entity.id
_entity.type
_entity.pdbx_description
1 polymer ?
#
loop_
_entity_poly.entity_id
_entity_poly.type
_entity_poly.pdbx_seq_one_letter_code
_entity_poly.pdbx_strand_id
1 'polypeptide(L)'
;MGLLSLAMWGGTAIKVAPHISSAELGQAWFGFFIILAIAVAWHTLAPSSYTRWRTPAVAYLRIQLFAIPFNFSTRVFDALAPDVATGRGAIVHNTFQMFMSIRIALLNFNSMGWRVPFRLHMVLQALNIAILIFFGLHNYCASKLLTSPELGTLAASVHNAMALMVMVFVPSTAILVPIVAYTQRVALLLFSWATLGWLMPTLLLLPEQDAAGTRTNGAAGAAAGPLTVLGDFVEAWLRQLKPGRRRDAEARAAWAEAAGQVLPTTFSRVLHWWALMLVTWGACCSVSSLFTQPGGTPA
;
A
#
# COMPACT_ATOMS: atom_id res chain seq x y z
N MET A 1 -4.69 -9.91 18.14
CA MET A 1 -4.18 -8.79 17.30
C MET A 1 -3.94 -7.52 18.11
N GLY A 2 -4.86 -7.02 18.94
CA GLY A 2 -4.65 -5.80 19.74
C GLY A 2 -3.36 -5.76 20.57
N LEU A 3 -3.01 -6.86 21.27
CA LEU A 3 -1.76 -6.97 22.03
C LEU A 3 -0.50 -6.91 21.13
N LEU A 4 -0.55 -7.54 19.95
CA LEU A 4 0.55 -7.49 18.98
C LEU A 4 0.71 -6.07 18.42
N SER A 5 -0.40 -5.37 18.17
CA SER A 5 -0.39 -3.96 17.77
C SER A 5 0.23 -3.07 18.84
N LEU A 6 -0.09 -3.30 20.12
CA LEU A 6 0.53 -2.59 21.25
C LEU A 6 2.02 -2.88 21.34
N ALA A 7 2.44 -4.13 21.16
CA ALA A 7 3.85 -4.49 21.19
C ALA A 7 4.63 -3.83 20.05
N MET A 8 4.09 -3.85 18.82
CA MET A 8 4.72 -3.22 17.66
C MET A 8 4.77 -1.69 17.79
N TRP A 9 3.66 -1.07 18.20
CA TRP A 9 3.59 0.38 18.38
C TRP A 9 4.45 0.84 19.56
N GLY A 10 4.33 0.18 20.71
CA GLY A 10 5.11 0.46 21.91
C GLY A 10 6.60 0.24 21.70
N GLY A 11 7.00 -0.87 21.05
CA GLY A 11 8.40 -1.11 20.70
C GLY A 11 8.97 -0.03 19.76
N THR A 12 8.16 0.42 18.79
CA THR A 12 8.52 1.56 17.93
C THR A 12 8.69 2.83 18.75
N ALA A 13 7.71 3.17 19.59
CA ALA A 13 7.72 4.37 20.43
C ALA A 13 8.93 4.41 21.38
N ILE A 14 9.23 3.28 22.04
CA ILE A 14 10.39 3.14 22.93
C ILE A 14 11.70 3.30 22.14
N LYS A 15 11.82 2.66 20.97
CA LYS A 15 13.03 2.75 20.13
C LYS A 15 13.30 4.19 19.71
N VAL A 16 12.27 4.95 19.34
CA VAL A 16 12.46 6.32 18.83
C VAL A 16 12.41 7.40 19.92
N ALA A 17 11.93 7.07 21.14
CA ALA A 17 11.81 7.99 22.26
C ALA A 17 13.04 8.88 22.52
N PRO A 18 14.31 8.38 22.48
CA PRO A 18 15.48 9.23 22.73
C PRO A 18 15.78 10.22 21.58
N HIS A 19 15.12 10.11 20.44
CA HIS A 19 15.42 10.87 19.22
C HIS A 19 14.32 11.85 18.80
N ILE A 20 13.24 11.95 19.59
CA ILE A 20 12.04 12.72 19.24
C ILE A 20 11.72 13.76 20.31
N SER A 21 10.92 14.76 19.94
CA SER A 21 10.42 15.79 20.85
C SER A 21 9.37 15.24 21.83
N SER A 22 9.14 15.97 22.92
CA SER A 22 8.06 15.65 23.88
C SER A 22 6.67 15.65 23.22
N ALA A 23 6.45 16.51 22.23
CA ALA A 23 5.20 16.55 21.46
C ALA A 23 5.00 15.27 20.63
N GLU A 24 6.05 14.81 19.94
CA GLU A 24 6.02 13.55 19.18
C GLU A 24 5.86 12.33 20.11
N LEU A 25 6.49 12.37 21.29
CA LEU A 25 6.32 11.34 22.30
C LEU A 25 4.88 11.31 22.82
N GLY A 26 4.27 12.46 23.07
CA GLY A 26 2.85 12.56 23.43
C GLY A 26 1.92 11.98 22.37
N GLN A 27 2.21 12.23 21.08
CA GLN A 27 1.49 11.62 19.96
C GLN A 27 1.68 10.10 19.88
N ALA A 28 2.90 9.61 20.14
CA ALA A 28 3.17 8.18 20.20
C ALA A 28 2.38 7.51 21.33
N TRP A 29 2.33 8.13 22.52
CA TRP A 29 1.51 7.66 23.64
C TRP A 29 0.02 7.72 23.34
N PHE A 30 -0.46 8.76 22.67
CA PHE A 30 -1.84 8.83 22.21
C PHE A 30 -2.20 7.63 21.31
N GLY A 31 -1.32 7.29 20.34
CA GLY A 31 -1.45 6.10 19.51
C GLY A 31 -1.43 4.78 20.31
N PHE A 32 -0.66 4.71 21.39
CA PHE A 32 -0.65 3.55 22.28
C PHE A 32 -1.98 3.42 23.05
N PHE A 33 -2.46 4.50 23.65
CA PHE A 33 -3.68 4.50 24.45
C PHE A 33 -4.94 4.24 23.61
N ILE A 34 -5.01 4.74 22.37
CA ILE A 34 -6.15 4.47 21.49
C ILE A 34 -6.22 2.99 21.09
N ILE A 35 -5.07 2.33 20.84
CA ILE A 35 -5.03 0.88 20.60
C ILE A 35 -5.46 0.14 21.87
N LEU A 36 -4.94 0.52 23.03
CA LEU A 36 -5.28 -0.11 24.30
C LEU A 36 -6.78 -0.01 24.58
N ALA A 37 -7.36 1.18 24.42
CA ALA A 37 -8.77 1.42 24.66
C ALA A 37 -9.65 0.61 23.70
N ILE A 38 -9.40 0.70 22.38
CA ILE A 38 -10.30 0.14 21.36
C ILE A 38 -10.05 -1.35 21.15
N ALA A 39 -8.79 -1.75 20.96
CA ALA A 39 -8.46 -3.11 20.53
C ALA A 39 -8.23 -4.10 21.68
N VAL A 40 -8.12 -3.62 22.92
CA VAL A 40 -7.91 -4.46 24.12
C VAL A 40 -9.02 -4.23 25.14
N ALA A 41 -9.10 -3.05 25.76
CA ALA A 41 -9.99 -2.78 26.88
C ALA A 41 -11.47 -2.87 26.52
N TRP A 42 -11.92 -2.28 25.40
CA TRP A 42 -13.33 -2.38 25.00
C TRP A 42 -13.72 -3.84 24.70
N HIS A 43 -12.85 -4.57 24.02
CA HIS A 43 -13.08 -5.98 23.74
C HIS A 43 -13.19 -6.84 25.02
N THR A 44 -12.39 -6.56 26.05
CA THR A 44 -12.39 -7.33 27.31
C THR A 44 -13.49 -6.91 28.27
N LEU A 45 -13.73 -5.60 28.41
CA LEU A 45 -14.64 -5.05 29.41
C LEU A 45 -16.10 -5.01 28.94
N ALA A 46 -16.34 -4.85 27.65
CA ALA A 46 -17.69 -4.75 27.08
C ALA A 46 -17.80 -5.47 25.72
N PRO A 47 -17.66 -6.81 25.69
CA PRO A 47 -17.56 -7.58 24.44
C PRO A 47 -18.79 -7.45 23.54
N SER A 48 -20.00 -7.42 24.11
CA SER A 48 -21.26 -7.30 23.35
C SER A 48 -21.42 -5.93 22.66
N SER A 49 -20.96 -4.87 23.32
CA SER A 49 -20.90 -3.53 22.72
C SER A 49 -19.84 -3.47 21.63
N TYR A 50 -18.66 -4.04 21.91
CA TYR A 50 -17.55 -4.07 20.96
C TYR A 50 -17.91 -4.81 19.68
N THR A 51 -18.57 -5.98 19.74
CA THR A 51 -18.95 -6.72 18.52
C THR A 51 -19.90 -5.93 17.62
N ARG A 52 -20.85 -5.19 18.20
CA ARG A 52 -21.76 -4.31 17.45
C ARG A 52 -21.03 -3.17 16.74
N TRP A 53 -20.05 -2.55 17.42
CA TRP A 53 -19.31 -1.40 16.91
C TRP A 53 -17.95 -1.75 16.30
N ARG A 54 -17.64 -3.03 16.14
CA ARG A 54 -16.31 -3.51 15.75
C ARG A 54 -15.82 -2.88 14.44
N THR A 55 -16.65 -2.93 13.39
CA THR A 55 -16.27 -2.43 12.07
C THR A 55 -15.96 -0.94 12.05
N PRO A 56 -16.84 -0.04 12.53
CA PRO A 56 -16.52 1.39 12.59
C PRO A 56 -15.37 1.69 13.56
N ALA A 57 -15.29 1.03 14.71
CA ALA A 57 -14.20 1.22 15.68
C ALA A 57 -12.83 0.85 15.08
N VAL A 58 -12.75 -0.28 14.37
CA VAL A 58 -11.53 -0.70 13.66
C VAL A 58 -11.22 0.26 12.50
N ALA A 59 -12.22 0.67 11.72
CA ALA A 59 -12.01 1.62 10.62
C ALA A 59 -11.43 2.94 11.13
N TYR A 60 -12.00 3.47 12.21
CA TYR A 60 -11.49 4.63 12.92
C TYR A 60 -10.06 4.42 13.40
N LEU A 61 -9.77 3.30 14.08
CA LEU A 61 -8.43 2.98 14.57
C LEU A 61 -7.40 2.94 13.43
N ARG A 62 -7.75 2.35 12.28
CA ARG A 62 -6.86 2.25 11.11
C ARG A 62 -6.50 3.61 10.51
N ILE A 63 -7.47 4.52 10.39
CA ILE A 63 -7.23 5.88 9.89
C ILE A 63 -6.49 6.70 10.94
N GLN A 64 -7.02 6.72 12.16
CA GLN A 64 -6.54 7.60 13.23
C GLN A 64 -5.09 7.31 13.57
N LEU A 65 -4.71 6.03 13.67
CA LEU A 65 -3.32 5.66 13.93
C LEU A 65 -2.38 6.05 12.80
N PHE A 66 -2.84 6.01 11.56
CA PHE A 66 -2.02 6.38 10.41
C PHE A 66 -1.88 7.90 10.30
N ALA A 67 -2.97 8.64 10.57
CA ALA A 67 -3.05 10.09 10.49
C ALA A 67 -2.25 10.84 11.59
N ILE A 68 -1.72 10.15 12.60
CA ILE A 68 -0.92 10.79 13.65
C ILE A 68 0.33 11.43 13.04
N PRO A 69 0.61 12.73 13.27
CA PRO A 69 1.78 13.41 12.70
C PRO A 69 3.13 12.74 13.00
N PHE A 70 3.23 12.06 14.15
CA PHE A 70 4.34 11.18 14.54
C PHE A 70 4.79 10.24 13.41
N ASN A 71 3.85 9.70 12.62
CA ASN A 71 4.20 8.79 11.53
C ASN A 71 4.93 9.48 10.38
N PHE A 72 4.75 10.79 10.22
CA PHE A 72 5.29 11.59 9.11
C PHE A 72 6.52 12.40 9.52
N SER A 73 7.01 12.27 10.75
CA SER A 73 8.22 12.96 11.19
C SER A 73 9.48 12.34 10.57
N THR A 74 10.31 13.19 9.94
CA THR A 74 11.63 12.79 9.44
C THR A 74 12.54 12.29 10.56
N ARG A 75 12.45 12.86 11.77
CA ARG A 75 13.25 12.41 12.93
C ARG A 75 12.90 10.99 13.34
N VAL A 76 11.60 10.69 13.37
CA VAL A 76 11.12 9.34 13.66
C VAL A 76 11.58 8.36 12.58
N PHE A 77 11.53 8.77 11.32
CA PHE A 77 11.98 7.95 10.20
C PHE A 77 13.49 7.65 10.28
N ASP A 78 14.31 8.68 10.49
CA ASP A 78 15.76 8.53 10.65
C ASP A 78 16.13 7.71 11.88
N ALA A 79 15.35 7.77 12.97
CA ALA A 79 15.56 6.93 14.15
C ALA A 79 15.20 5.45 13.91
N LEU A 80 14.26 5.18 12.99
CA LEU A 80 13.90 3.81 12.61
C LEU A 80 14.95 3.16 11.72
N ALA A 81 15.56 3.96 10.84
CA ALA A 81 16.63 3.60 9.91
C ALA A 81 17.89 4.45 10.19
N PRO A 82 18.59 4.22 11.32
CA PRO A 82 19.68 5.08 11.77
C PRO A 82 20.93 4.99 10.88
N ASP A 83 21.23 3.79 10.38
CA ASP A 83 22.44 3.51 9.64
C ASP A 83 22.12 3.12 8.20
N VAL A 84 22.55 3.97 7.27
CA VAL A 84 22.54 3.65 5.83
C VAL A 84 23.70 2.70 5.56
N ALA A 85 23.40 1.48 5.16
CA ALA A 85 24.43 0.51 4.82
C ALA A 85 25.17 0.93 3.55
N THR A 86 26.47 0.63 3.49
CA THR A 86 27.34 0.86 2.33
C THR A 86 28.03 -0.44 1.92
N GLY A 87 28.48 -0.53 0.66
CA GLY A 87 29.20 -1.70 0.15
C GLY A 87 28.31 -2.88 -0.30
N ARG A 88 28.83 -4.12 -0.18
CA ARG A 88 28.17 -5.32 -0.72
C ARG A 88 26.88 -5.61 0.07
N GLY A 89 25.75 -5.68 -0.62
CA GLY A 89 24.44 -5.93 -0.02
C GLY A 89 23.73 -4.68 0.53
N ALA A 90 24.35 -3.51 0.45
CA ALA A 90 23.77 -2.24 0.91
C ALA A 90 22.40 -1.94 0.31
N ILE A 91 22.23 -2.17 -1.01
CA ILE A 91 20.95 -1.94 -1.70
C ILE A 91 19.83 -2.78 -1.07
N VAL A 92 20.09 -4.07 -0.80
CA VAL A 92 19.08 -4.97 -0.21
C VAL A 92 18.74 -4.53 1.21
N HIS A 93 19.75 -4.22 2.02
CA HIS A 93 19.57 -3.78 3.39
C HIS A 93 18.80 -2.45 3.47
N ASN A 94 19.21 -1.45 2.68
CA ASN A 94 18.58 -0.14 2.63
C ASN A 94 17.15 -0.21 2.06
N THR A 95 16.88 -1.11 1.11
CA THR A 95 15.52 -1.36 0.61
C THR A 95 14.64 -1.98 1.69
N PHE A 96 15.18 -2.93 2.46
CA PHE A 96 14.46 -3.52 3.59
C PHE A 96 14.17 -2.49 4.68
N GLN A 97 15.16 -1.68 5.05
CA GLN A 97 14.97 -0.56 5.98
C GLN A 97 13.92 0.42 5.44
N MET A 98 13.98 0.77 4.14
CA MET A 98 13.01 1.65 3.51
C MET A 98 11.60 1.08 3.69
N PHE A 99 11.39 -0.19 3.34
CA PHE A 99 10.11 -0.87 3.47
C PHE A 99 9.55 -0.83 4.90
N MET A 100 10.41 -1.04 5.90
CA MET A 100 10.03 -0.97 7.31
C MET A 100 9.71 0.46 7.75
N SER A 101 10.47 1.45 7.29
CA SER A 101 10.39 2.84 7.74
C SER A 101 9.30 3.66 7.05
N ILE A 102 8.96 3.38 5.78
CA ILE A 102 7.88 4.08 5.03
C ILE A 102 6.48 3.60 5.43
N ARG A 103 6.36 2.93 6.58
CA ARG A 103 5.11 2.51 7.22
C ARG A 103 4.26 1.53 6.40
N ILE A 104 4.82 0.88 5.36
CA ILE A 104 4.12 -0.21 4.65
C ILE A 104 3.85 -1.37 5.61
N ALA A 105 4.78 -1.68 6.50
CA ALA A 105 4.57 -2.69 7.54
C ALA A 105 3.35 -2.36 8.41
N LEU A 106 3.17 -1.10 8.81
CA LEU A 106 2.01 -0.64 9.57
C LEU A 106 0.71 -0.78 8.76
N LEU A 107 0.72 -0.38 7.49
CA LEU A 107 -0.41 -0.51 6.57
C LEU A 107 -0.83 -1.98 6.40
N ASN A 108 0.13 -2.87 6.16
CA ASN A 108 -0.10 -4.30 5.97
C ASN A 108 -0.58 -4.98 7.26
N PHE A 109 0.06 -4.67 8.38
CA PHE A 109 -0.33 -5.20 9.68
C PHE A 109 -1.76 -4.77 10.06
N ASN A 110 -2.09 -3.49 9.90
CA ASN A 110 -3.44 -2.98 10.17
C ASN A 110 -4.47 -3.62 9.24
N SER A 111 -4.12 -3.87 7.99
CA SER A 111 -4.98 -4.52 6.99
C SER A 111 -5.30 -5.96 7.34
N MET A 112 -4.27 -6.77 7.64
CA MET A 112 -4.42 -8.19 7.88
C MET A 112 -4.89 -8.52 9.29
N GLY A 113 -4.43 -7.74 10.29
CA GLY A 113 -4.71 -7.94 11.71
C GLY A 113 -6.06 -7.36 12.15
N TRP A 114 -6.50 -6.24 11.57
CA TRP A 114 -7.78 -5.63 11.88
C TRP A 114 -8.71 -5.62 10.67
N ARG A 115 -9.17 -6.83 10.34
CA ARG A 115 -10.01 -7.05 9.16
C ARG A 115 -11.33 -6.29 9.25
N VAL A 116 -11.68 -5.66 8.14
CA VAL A 116 -12.95 -4.98 7.86
C VAL A 116 -13.53 -5.57 6.56
N PRO A 117 -14.82 -5.33 6.24
CA PRO A 117 -15.37 -5.73 4.95
C PRO A 117 -14.53 -5.23 3.77
N PHE A 118 -14.37 -6.06 2.73
CA PHE A 118 -13.43 -5.83 1.63
C PHE A 118 -13.56 -4.46 0.97
N ARG A 119 -14.80 -4.04 0.63
CA ARG A 119 -15.03 -2.72 0.03
C ARG A 119 -14.62 -1.56 0.95
N LEU A 120 -14.91 -1.68 2.24
CA LEU A 120 -14.45 -0.70 3.22
C LEU A 120 -12.92 -0.72 3.34
N HIS A 121 -12.28 -1.89 3.30
CA HIS A 121 -10.82 -2.00 3.29
C HIS A 121 -10.21 -1.20 2.11
N MET A 122 -10.73 -1.36 0.89
CA MET A 122 -10.24 -0.62 -0.29
C MET A 122 -10.29 0.89 -0.08
N VAL A 123 -11.42 1.39 0.43
CA VAL A 123 -11.61 2.83 0.71
C VAL A 123 -10.66 3.33 1.79
N LEU A 124 -10.56 2.62 2.92
CA LEU A 124 -9.65 2.99 4.01
C LEU A 124 -8.19 3.01 3.56
N GLN A 125 -7.82 2.05 2.71
CA GLN A 125 -6.45 1.95 2.22
C GLN A 125 -6.13 3.06 1.20
N ALA A 126 -7.10 3.43 0.35
CA ALA A 126 -6.97 4.59 -0.53
C ALA A 126 -6.86 5.90 0.27
N LEU A 127 -7.65 6.05 1.33
CA LEU A 127 -7.56 7.21 2.23
C LEU A 127 -6.20 7.28 2.93
N ASN A 128 -5.67 6.16 3.43
CA ASN A 128 -4.34 6.13 4.03
C ASN A 128 -3.25 6.55 3.03
N ILE A 129 -3.32 6.08 1.78
CA ILE A 129 -2.41 6.57 0.73
C ILE A 129 -2.59 8.07 0.54
N ALA A 130 -3.83 8.59 0.43
CA ALA A 130 -4.04 10.03 0.26
C ALA A 130 -3.42 10.84 1.41
N ILE A 131 -3.66 10.45 2.67
CA ILE A 131 -3.07 11.09 3.86
C ILE A 131 -1.53 11.13 3.73
N LEU A 132 -0.92 10.03 3.34
CA LEU A 132 0.54 9.95 3.22
C LEU A 132 1.09 10.75 2.02
N ILE A 133 0.33 10.90 0.94
CA ILE A 133 0.68 11.79 -0.18
C ILE A 133 0.72 13.24 0.32
N PHE A 134 -0.28 13.66 1.08
CA PHE A 134 -0.38 15.04 1.56
C PHE A 134 0.60 15.36 2.70
N PHE A 135 0.82 14.43 3.64
CA PHE A 135 1.58 14.71 4.86
C PHE A 135 2.95 14.03 4.93
N GLY A 136 3.13 12.88 4.26
CA GLY A 136 4.31 12.03 4.44
C GLY A 136 5.39 12.16 3.36
N LEU A 137 4.97 12.34 2.10
CA LEU A 137 5.87 12.30 0.94
C LEU A 137 7.09 13.20 1.08
N HIS A 138 6.85 14.46 1.45
CA HIS A 138 7.92 15.44 1.57
C HIS A 138 8.94 15.03 2.63
N ASN A 139 8.45 14.75 3.84
CA ASN A 139 9.28 14.41 5.00
C ASN A 139 10.07 13.11 4.82
N TYR A 140 9.48 12.11 4.16
CA TYR A 140 10.19 10.87 3.85
C TYR A 140 11.25 11.09 2.76
N CYS A 141 10.95 11.84 1.70
CA CYS A 141 11.95 12.13 0.67
C CYS A 141 13.12 13.00 1.17
N ALA A 142 12.93 13.72 2.29
CA ALA A 142 13.97 14.47 2.99
C ALA A 142 14.78 13.63 4.00
N SER A 143 14.38 12.39 4.30
CA SER A 143 15.09 11.52 5.24
C SER A 143 16.49 11.12 4.79
N LYS A 144 17.34 10.73 5.75
CA LYS A 144 18.72 10.27 5.48
C LYS A 144 18.76 9.06 4.56
N LEU A 145 17.89 8.08 4.80
CA LEU A 145 17.87 6.84 4.02
C LEU A 145 17.49 7.12 2.56
N LEU A 146 16.42 7.88 2.30
CA LEU A 146 15.95 8.17 0.94
C LEU A 146 16.79 9.22 0.22
N THR A 147 17.63 9.97 0.93
CA THR A 147 18.63 10.86 0.33
C THR A 147 19.98 10.17 0.09
N SER A 148 20.14 8.91 0.51
CA SER A 148 21.38 8.16 0.34
C SER A 148 21.72 7.90 -1.14
N PRO A 149 23.02 7.84 -1.50
CA PRO A 149 23.47 7.48 -2.84
C PRO A 149 22.95 6.10 -3.31
N GLU A 150 22.86 5.13 -2.40
CA GLU A 150 22.42 3.77 -2.67
C GLU A 150 20.95 3.74 -3.10
N LEU A 151 20.06 4.41 -2.36
CA LEU A 151 18.65 4.50 -2.76
C LEU A 151 18.41 5.46 -3.92
N GLY A 152 19.26 6.49 -4.09
CA GLY A 152 19.27 7.31 -5.31
C GLY A 152 19.54 6.46 -6.56
N THR A 153 20.55 5.60 -6.49
CA THR A 153 20.90 4.65 -7.58
C THR A 153 19.78 3.64 -7.82
N LEU A 154 19.13 3.14 -6.76
CA LEU A 154 17.96 2.27 -6.89
C LEU A 154 16.80 3.00 -7.57
N ALA A 155 16.47 4.21 -7.15
CA ALA A 155 15.38 4.99 -7.74
C ALA A 155 15.63 5.26 -9.23
N ALA A 156 16.85 5.65 -9.59
CA ALA A 156 17.24 5.85 -10.98
C ALA A 156 17.17 4.55 -11.80
N SER A 157 17.65 3.42 -11.25
CA SER A 157 17.65 2.14 -11.97
C SER A 157 16.22 1.60 -12.18
N VAL A 158 15.37 1.65 -11.16
CA VAL A 158 13.94 1.30 -11.28
C VAL A 158 13.26 2.20 -12.30
N HIS A 159 13.53 3.51 -12.23
CA HIS A 159 12.97 4.47 -13.16
C HIS A 159 13.38 4.19 -14.61
N ASN A 160 14.66 4.01 -14.88
CA ASN A 160 15.18 3.72 -16.22
C ASN A 160 14.65 2.39 -16.77
N ALA A 161 14.59 1.34 -15.94
CA ALA A 161 14.06 0.05 -16.33
C ALA A 161 12.57 0.15 -16.69
N MET A 162 11.76 0.81 -15.84
CA MET A 162 10.34 0.98 -16.11
C MET A 162 10.11 1.90 -17.31
N ALA A 163 10.86 2.99 -17.47
CA ALA A 163 10.74 3.89 -18.61
C ALA A 163 11.05 3.20 -19.94
N LEU A 164 12.13 2.42 -20.01
CA LEU A 164 12.48 1.63 -21.20
C LEU A 164 11.37 0.63 -21.54
N MET A 165 10.81 -0.02 -20.53
CA MET A 165 9.74 -0.98 -20.72
C MET A 165 8.44 -0.31 -21.18
N VAL A 166 8.06 0.83 -20.60
CA VAL A 166 6.88 1.57 -21.06
C VAL A 166 7.08 2.03 -22.52
N MET A 167 8.26 2.53 -22.91
CA MET A 167 8.52 2.94 -24.30
C MET A 167 8.32 1.81 -25.32
N VAL A 168 8.61 0.55 -24.95
CA VAL A 168 8.37 -0.62 -25.81
C VAL A 168 6.87 -0.88 -26.03
N PHE A 169 6.03 -0.62 -25.03
CA PHE A 169 4.59 -0.94 -25.08
C PHE A 169 3.68 0.27 -25.37
N VAL A 170 4.13 1.48 -25.06
CA VAL A 170 3.41 2.75 -25.21
C VAL A 170 4.41 3.84 -25.64
N PRO A 171 4.61 4.05 -26.95
CA PRO A 171 5.65 4.96 -27.47
C PRO A 171 5.50 6.44 -27.06
N SER A 172 4.32 6.85 -26.55
CA SER A 172 4.02 8.24 -26.20
C SER A 172 4.43 8.68 -24.79
N THR A 173 4.98 7.80 -23.95
CA THR A 173 5.25 8.11 -22.53
C THR A 173 6.58 8.82 -22.26
N ALA A 174 7.33 9.22 -23.29
CA ALA A 174 8.55 10.03 -23.13
C ALA A 174 8.32 11.31 -22.29
N ILE A 175 7.07 11.79 -22.23
CA ILE A 175 6.63 13.00 -21.51
C ILE A 175 6.53 12.78 -19.99
N LEU A 176 6.45 11.54 -19.50
CA LEU A 176 6.20 11.22 -18.09
C LEU A 176 7.46 10.84 -17.30
N VAL A 177 8.65 11.14 -17.82
CA VAL A 177 9.93 10.71 -17.24
C VAL A 177 10.41 11.77 -16.23
N PRO A 178 10.25 11.58 -14.91
CA PRO A 178 10.87 12.48 -13.92
C PRO A 178 12.40 12.52 -14.10
N ILE A 179 12.89 13.65 -14.60
CA ILE A 179 14.32 13.91 -14.84
C ILE A 179 15.05 14.20 -13.51
N VAL A 180 14.33 14.74 -12.51
CA VAL A 180 14.92 15.19 -11.25
C VAL A 180 14.98 14.04 -10.24
N ALA A 181 16.14 13.86 -9.60
CA ALA A 181 16.37 12.81 -8.61
C ALA A 181 15.37 12.85 -7.42
N TYR A 182 14.88 14.03 -7.04
CA TYR A 182 13.80 14.15 -6.05
C TYR A 182 12.49 13.51 -6.55
N THR A 183 12.04 13.86 -7.75
CA THR A 183 10.80 13.33 -8.33
C THR A 183 10.86 11.82 -8.59
N GLN A 184 12.03 11.27 -8.93
CA GLN A 184 12.23 9.82 -9.05
C GLN A 184 12.03 9.09 -7.71
N ARG A 185 12.49 9.68 -6.61
CA ARG A 185 12.30 9.13 -5.26
C ARG A 185 10.83 9.20 -4.83
N VAL A 186 10.16 10.32 -5.12
CA VAL A 186 8.71 10.46 -4.90
C VAL A 186 7.95 9.37 -5.67
N ALA A 187 8.26 9.17 -6.96
CA ALA A 187 7.65 8.13 -7.78
C ALA A 187 7.89 6.72 -7.22
N LEU A 188 9.12 6.41 -6.77
CA LEU A 188 9.45 5.13 -6.16
C LEU A 188 8.66 4.87 -4.88
N LEU A 189 8.50 5.88 -4.02
CA LEU A 189 7.70 5.77 -2.79
C LEU A 189 6.22 5.55 -3.10
N LEU A 190 5.65 6.36 -3.98
CA LEU A 190 4.26 6.22 -4.44
C LEU A 190 4.01 4.83 -5.00
N PHE A 191 4.92 4.34 -5.85
CA PHE A 191 4.83 3.02 -6.43
C PHE A 191 4.91 1.92 -5.35
N SER A 192 5.82 2.05 -4.40
CA SER A 192 5.97 1.11 -3.28
C SER A 192 4.70 1.05 -2.42
N TRP A 193 4.08 2.20 -2.13
CA TRP A 193 2.83 2.24 -1.38
C TRP A 193 1.63 1.72 -2.17
N ALA A 194 1.51 2.06 -3.45
CA ALA A 194 0.44 1.56 -4.30
C ALA A 194 0.49 0.03 -4.42
N THR A 195 1.69 -0.52 -4.62
CA THR A 195 1.88 -1.96 -4.84
C THR A 195 1.89 -2.76 -3.54
N LEU A 196 2.74 -2.39 -2.58
CA LEU A 196 2.95 -3.16 -1.35
C LEU A 196 2.06 -2.70 -0.21
N GLY A 197 1.66 -1.43 -0.21
CA GLY A 197 0.79 -0.85 0.80
C GLY A 197 -0.70 -1.00 0.49
N TRP A 198 -1.12 -1.01 -0.78
CA TRP A 198 -2.53 -1.09 -1.16
C TRP A 198 -2.88 -2.36 -1.93
N LEU A 199 -2.22 -2.62 -3.05
CA LEU A 199 -2.57 -3.73 -3.94
C LEU A 199 -2.34 -5.08 -3.24
N MET A 200 -1.17 -5.29 -2.64
CA MET A 200 -0.83 -6.54 -1.95
C MET A 200 -1.84 -6.91 -0.84
N PRO A 201 -2.13 -6.07 0.18
CA PRO A 201 -3.10 -6.43 1.22
C PRO A 201 -4.51 -6.56 0.65
N THR A 202 -4.89 -5.75 -0.35
CA THR A 202 -6.19 -5.88 -1.02
C THR A 202 -6.32 -7.24 -1.68
N LEU A 203 -5.30 -7.72 -2.39
CA LEU A 203 -5.30 -9.05 -2.97
C LEU A 203 -5.33 -10.14 -1.90
N LEU A 204 -4.58 -10.01 -0.81
CA LEU A 204 -4.62 -11.00 0.27
C LEU A 204 -6.00 -11.10 0.94
N LEU A 205 -6.75 -9.99 0.99
CA LEU A 205 -8.07 -9.92 1.62
C LEU A 205 -9.24 -10.07 0.64
N LEU A 206 -8.95 -10.20 -0.66
CA LEU A 206 -9.96 -10.39 -1.69
C LEU A 206 -10.75 -11.68 -1.39
N PRO A 207 -12.08 -11.61 -1.20
CA PRO A 207 -12.91 -12.76 -0.86
C PRO A 207 -12.74 -13.89 -1.87
N GLU A 208 -12.67 -15.12 -1.38
CA GLU A 208 -12.80 -16.29 -2.25
C GLU A 208 -14.26 -16.41 -2.70
N GLN A 209 -14.50 -16.65 -4.00
CA GLN A 209 -15.85 -16.97 -4.45
C GLN A 209 -16.21 -18.36 -3.91
N ASP A 210 -17.30 -18.44 -3.16
CA ASP A 210 -17.98 -19.72 -2.96
C ASP A 210 -18.44 -20.21 -4.33
N ALA A 211 -17.91 -21.37 -4.72
CA ALA A 211 -18.44 -22.11 -5.85
C ALA A 211 -19.87 -22.52 -5.47
N ALA A 212 -20.86 -22.05 -6.23
CA ALA A 212 -22.30 -22.20 -5.99
C ALA A 212 -23.00 -21.06 -5.22
N GLY A 213 -22.94 -19.85 -5.77
CA GLY A 213 -24.04 -18.88 -5.63
C GLY A 213 -24.80 -18.85 -6.94
N THR A 214 -25.89 -19.61 -7.01
CA THR A 214 -26.89 -19.61 -8.07
C THR A 214 -27.12 -18.19 -8.56
N ARG A 215 -26.91 -17.94 -9.87
CA ARG A 215 -27.52 -16.80 -10.55
C ARG A 215 -29.03 -17.03 -10.51
N THR A 216 -29.67 -16.71 -9.40
CA THR A 216 -31.09 -16.43 -9.42
C THR A 216 -31.23 -15.08 -10.09
N ASN A 217 -31.58 -15.12 -11.37
CA ASN A 217 -32.41 -14.11 -11.99
C ASN A 217 -33.60 -13.88 -11.04
N GLY A 218 -33.50 -12.87 -10.21
CA GLY A 218 -34.51 -12.48 -9.24
C GLY A 218 -34.60 -10.96 -9.29
N ALA A 219 -35.70 -10.48 -9.87
CA ALA A 219 -36.03 -9.08 -10.03
C ALA A 219 -35.83 -8.29 -8.72
N ALA A 220 -34.75 -7.53 -8.66
CA ALA A 220 -34.55 -6.41 -7.73
C ALA A 220 -33.57 -5.43 -8.39
N GLY A 221 -34.00 -4.84 -9.50
CA GLY A 221 -33.36 -3.66 -10.09
C GLY A 221 -33.57 -2.41 -9.22
N ALA A 222 -33.25 -2.49 -7.94
CA ALA A 222 -33.25 -1.36 -7.03
C ALA A 222 -31.87 -0.72 -7.07
N ALA A 223 -31.70 0.23 -8.00
CA ALA A 223 -30.65 1.25 -8.03
C ALA A 223 -29.27 0.79 -7.50
N ALA A 224 -28.56 -0.02 -8.29
CA ALA A 224 -27.11 -0.15 -8.13
C ALA A 224 -26.47 1.22 -8.43
N GLY A 225 -26.17 2.00 -7.39
CA GLY A 225 -25.52 3.29 -7.54
C GLY A 225 -24.16 3.17 -8.24
N PRO A 226 -23.62 4.24 -8.85
CA PRO A 226 -22.36 4.19 -9.60
C PRO A 226 -21.18 3.65 -8.76
N LEU A 227 -21.19 3.86 -7.45
CA LEU A 227 -20.17 3.36 -6.52
C LEU A 227 -20.21 1.83 -6.34
N THR A 228 -21.38 1.18 -6.47
CA THR A 228 -21.46 -0.28 -6.40
C THR A 228 -20.94 -0.92 -7.68
N VAL A 229 -21.26 -0.31 -8.83
CA VAL A 229 -20.80 -0.77 -10.15
C VAL A 229 -19.27 -0.68 -10.29
N LEU A 230 -18.67 0.45 -9.87
CA LEU A 230 -17.22 0.61 -9.89
C LEU A 230 -16.54 -0.39 -8.93
N GLY A 231 -17.11 -0.60 -7.75
CA GLY A 231 -16.60 -1.58 -6.79
C GLY A 231 -16.60 -3.00 -7.34
N ASP A 232 -17.68 -3.40 -8.02
CA ASP A 232 -17.81 -4.72 -8.65
C ASP A 232 -16.84 -4.91 -9.82
N PHE A 233 -16.64 -3.86 -10.62
CA PHE A 233 -15.66 -3.87 -11.71
C PHE A 233 -14.23 -4.04 -11.18
N VAL A 234 -13.82 -3.23 -10.20
CA VAL A 234 -12.48 -3.30 -9.59
C VAL A 234 -12.26 -4.66 -8.95
N GLU A 235 -13.25 -5.20 -8.25
CA GLU A 235 -13.17 -6.53 -7.65
C GLU A 235 -13.01 -7.63 -8.71
N ALA A 236 -13.81 -7.59 -9.78
CA ALA A 236 -13.72 -8.54 -10.89
C ALA A 236 -12.36 -8.49 -11.59
N TRP A 237 -11.81 -7.28 -11.78
CA TRP A 237 -10.49 -7.08 -12.37
C TRP A 237 -9.36 -7.56 -11.44
N LEU A 238 -9.41 -7.25 -10.13
CA LEU A 238 -8.43 -7.74 -9.15
C LEU A 238 -8.38 -9.28 -9.09
N ARG A 239 -9.51 -9.96 -9.32
CA ARG A 239 -9.55 -11.44 -9.37
C ARG A 239 -8.75 -12.01 -10.54
N GLN A 240 -8.58 -11.28 -11.65
CA GLN A 240 -7.78 -11.73 -12.79
C GLN A 240 -6.28 -11.86 -12.42
N LEU A 241 -5.85 -11.15 -11.39
CA LEU A 241 -4.46 -11.15 -10.90
C LEU A 241 -4.14 -12.35 -10.00
N LYS A 242 -5.17 -13.00 -9.40
CA LYS A 242 -4.97 -14.17 -8.53
C LYS A 242 -4.80 -15.46 -9.35
N PRO A 243 -4.02 -16.44 -8.86
CA PRO A 243 -4.11 -17.79 -9.39
C PRO A 243 -5.53 -18.32 -9.21
N GLY A 244 -6.13 -18.82 -10.30
CA GLY A 244 -7.41 -19.52 -10.22
C GLY A 244 -7.30 -20.78 -9.36
N ARG A 245 -8.42 -21.23 -8.78
CA ARG A 245 -8.45 -22.55 -8.11
C ARG A 245 -8.02 -23.61 -9.12
N ARG A 246 -7.29 -24.63 -8.66
CA ARG A 246 -6.75 -25.70 -9.52
C ARG A 246 -7.81 -26.32 -10.44
N ARG A 247 -9.03 -26.49 -9.93
CA ARG A 247 -10.20 -26.99 -10.65
C ARG A 247 -10.71 -26.04 -11.76
N ASP A 248 -10.69 -24.73 -11.53
CA ASP A 248 -11.04 -23.73 -12.54
C ASP A 248 -9.93 -23.55 -13.58
N ALA A 249 -8.67 -23.74 -13.17
CA ALA A 249 -7.52 -23.73 -14.06
C ALA A 249 -7.54 -24.94 -15.01
N GLU A 250 -7.90 -26.13 -14.51
CA GLU A 250 -8.10 -27.34 -15.32
C GLU A 250 -9.26 -27.18 -16.32
N ALA A 251 -10.41 -26.66 -15.87
CA ALA A 251 -11.56 -26.39 -16.75
C ALA A 251 -11.26 -25.32 -17.82
N ARG A 252 -10.54 -24.25 -17.46
CA ARG A 252 -10.11 -23.22 -18.42
C ARG A 252 -9.01 -23.69 -19.35
N ALA A 253 -8.11 -24.57 -18.90
CA ALA A 253 -7.10 -25.18 -19.76
C ALA A 253 -7.77 -26.07 -20.81
N ALA A 254 -8.73 -26.91 -20.40
CA ALA A 254 -9.52 -27.73 -21.33
C ALA A 254 -10.32 -26.88 -22.34
N TRP A 255 -10.90 -25.76 -21.89
CA TRP A 255 -11.60 -24.83 -22.78
C TRP A 255 -10.64 -24.09 -23.73
N ALA A 256 -9.48 -23.63 -23.24
CA ALA A 256 -8.48 -22.93 -24.04
C ALA A 256 -7.85 -23.83 -25.12
N GLU A 257 -7.64 -25.11 -24.79
CA GLU A 257 -7.21 -26.14 -25.72
C GLU A 257 -8.28 -26.40 -26.80
N ALA A 258 -9.55 -26.50 -26.39
CA ALA A 258 -10.67 -26.63 -27.34
C ALA A 258 -10.90 -25.36 -28.20
N ALA A 259 -10.59 -24.18 -27.67
CA ALA A 259 -10.75 -22.89 -28.36
C ALA A 259 -9.52 -22.48 -29.20
N GLY A 260 -8.47 -23.31 -29.26
CA GLY A 260 -7.24 -22.99 -30.00
C GLY A 260 -6.50 -21.76 -29.48
N GLN A 261 -6.67 -21.40 -28.21
CA GLN A 261 -5.96 -20.26 -27.63
C GLN A 261 -4.46 -20.57 -27.46
N VAL A 262 -3.63 -19.73 -28.08
CA VAL A 262 -2.18 -19.95 -28.23
C VAL A 262 -1.37 -19.57 -26.98
N LEU A 263 -1.93 -18.80 -26.05
CA LEU A 263 -1.19 -18.22 -24.93
C LEU A 263 -1.46 -18.95 -23.60
N PRO A 264 -0.42 -19.47 -22.92
CA PRO A 264 -0.55 -20.06 -21.60
C PRO A 264 -1.18 -19.09 -20.59
N THR A 265 -2.12 -19.56 -19.76
CA THR A 265 -2.80 -18.75 -18.74
C THR A 265 -1.84 -18.11 -17.73
N THR A 266 -0.69 -18.75 -17.48
CA THR A 266 0.40 -18.18 -16.66
C THR A 266 1.03 -16.97 -17.34
N PHE A 267 1.31 -17.05 -18.64
CA PHE A 267 1.88 -15.94 -19.40
C PHE A 267 0.92 -14.76 -19.45
N SER A 268 -0.36 -15.02 -19.72
CA SER A 268 -1.40 -13.97 -19.68
C SER A 268 -1.44 -13.27 -18.31
N ARG A 269 -1.39 -14.00 -17.19
CA ARG A 269 -1.36 -13.40 -15.85
C ARG A 269 -0.11 -12.56 -15.59
N VAL A 270 1.06 -13.04 -16.02
CA VAL A 270 2.31 -12.26 -15.92
C VAL A 270 2.16 -10.96 -16.70
N LEU A 271 1.56 -11.00 -17.89
CA LEU A 271 1.30 -9.80 -18.70
C LEU A 271 0.31 -8.84 -18.02
N HIS A 272 -0.75 -9.34 -17.36
CA HIS A 272 -1.68 -8.49 -16.60
C HIS A 272 -1.00 -7.81 -15.41
N TRP A 273 -0.19 -8.56 -14.66
CA TRP A 273 0.63 -8.01 -13.57
C TRP A 273 1.62 -6.97 -14.09
N TRP A 274 2.26 -7.26 -15.21
CA TRP A 274 3.21 -6.38 -15.84
C TRP A 274 2.55 -5.07 -16.30
N ALA A 275 1.45 -5.16 -17.05
CA ALA A 275 0.67 -4.01 -17.50
C ALA A 275 0.20 -3.16 -16.31
N LEU A 276 -0.26 -3.80 -15.23
CA LEU A 276 -0.62 -3.10 -14.00
C LEU A 276 0.57 -2.34 -13.39
N MET A 277 1.74 -2.97 -13.30
CA MET A 277 2.93 -2.31 -12.75
C MET A 277 3.34 -1.11 -13.62
N LEU A 278 3.27 -1.22 -14.94
CA LEU A 278 3.56 -0.11 -15.86
C LEU A 278 2.55 1.04 -15.72
N VAL A 279 1.25 0.74 -15.67
CA VAL A 279 0.20 1.76 -15.50
C VAL A 279 0.33 2.44 -14.14
N THR A 280 0.54 1.66 -13.07
CA THR A 280 0.75 2.19 -11.72
C THR A 280 1.98 3.07 -11.68
N TRP A 281 3.10 2.62 -12.27
CA TRP A 281 4.33 3.41 -12.35
C TRP A 281 4.14 4.72 -13.12
N GLY A 282 3.47 4.66 -14.28
CA GLY A 282 3.16 5.85 -15.08
C GLY A 282 2.34 6.87 -14.28
N ALA A 283 1.28 6.41 -13.60
CA ALA A 283 0.49 7.27 -12.71
C ALA A 283 1.32 7.86 -11.56
N CYS A 284 2.20 7.07 -10.93
CA CYS A 284 3.11 7.57 -9.89
C CYS A 284 4.08 8.63 -10.43
N CYS A 285 4.59 8.45 -11.65
CA CYS A 285 5.44 9.45 -12.30
C CYS A 285 4.68 10.75 -12.59
N SER A 286 3.46 10.65 -13.14
CA SER A 286 2.59 11.82 -13.38
C SER A 286 2.24 12.57 -12.10
N VAL A 287 1.99 11.86 -11.00
CA VAL A 287 1.72 12.48 -9.70
C VAL A 287 3.00 13.07 -9.11
N SER A 288 4.14 12.42 -9.29
CA SER A 288 5.42 12.89 -8.76
C SER A 288 5.86 14.25 -9.32
N SER A 289 5.47 14.59 -10.56
CA SER A 289 5.79 15.88 -11.16
C SER A 289 5.05 17.06 -10.51
N LEU A 290 4.00 16.79 -9.72
CA LEU A 290 3.31 17.81 -8.94
C LEU A 290 4.09 18.22 -7.68
N PHE A 291 5.17 17.49 -7.33
CA PHE A 291 5.99 17.76 -6.16
C PHE A 291 7.30 18.43 -6.56
N THR A 292 7.49 19.67 -6.13
CA THR A 292 8.77 20.38 -6.25
C THR A 292 9.63 20.12 -5.02
N GLN A 293 10.95 20.09 -5.22
CA GLN A 293 11.89 20.05 -4.10
C GLN A 293 11.77 21.37 -3.32
N PRO A 294 11.63 21.37 -1.98
CA PRO A 294 11.56 22.61 -1.23
C PRO A 294 12.86 23.40 -1.38
N GLY A 295 12.73 24.68 -1.67
CA GLY A 295 13.85 25.57 -1.98
C GLY A 295 14.32 25.51 -3.43
N GLY A 296 13.74 24.66 -4.27
CA GLY A 296 13.89 24.76 -5.73
C GLY A 296 12.92 25.80 -6.28
N THR A 297 13.41 26.71 -7.11
CA THR A 297 12.54 27.53 -7.95
C THR A 297 11.64 26.60 -8.78
N PRO A 298 10.32 26.86 -8.87
CA PRO A 298 9.49 26.14 -9.82
C PRO A 298 10.08 26.37 -11.22
N ALA A 299 10.18 25.28 -11.99
CA ALA A 299 10.49 25.35 -13.42
C ALA A 299 9.31 25.97 -14.18
#